data_AF-A0A530L8Y6-F1
#
_entry.id   AF-A0A530L8Y6-F1
#
_cell.length_a   1.000
_cell.length_b   1.000
_cell.length_c   1.000
_cell.angle_alpha   90.00
_cell.angle_beta   90.00
_cell.angle_gamma   90.00
#
_symmetry.space_group_name_H-M   'P 1'
#
loop_
_entity.id
_entity.type
_entity.pdbx_description
1 polymer ?
#
loop_
_entity_poly.entity_id
_entity_poly.type
_entity_poly.pdbx_seq_one_letter_code
_entity_poly.pdbx_strand_id
1 'polypeptide(L)'
;MAHVTRFLLTAGFCVATAQAFANGQGSYVFCDNGLRCVAAPCPSNSALDLATGKLIKGVSIDIDRLPQQDKALDLSDKLYAGKVVVVGSIENRTRTFNGKRYTLPWLVAISIERAAKDSERGHCSSR
;
A
#
# COMPACT_ATOMS: atom_id res chain seq x y z
N MET A 1 48.07 35.27 -30.19
CA MET A 1 47.52 34.17 -31.02
C MET A 1 47.65 32.89 -30.18
N ALA A 2 46.64 32.57 -29.36
CA ALA A 2 45.58 31.57 -29.64
C ALA A 2 46.22 30.23 -30.08
N HIS A 3 46.10 29.13 -29.34
CA HIS A 3 44.84 28.45 -28.99
C HIS A 3 44.94 27.66 -27.68
N VAL A 4 43.94 27.81 -26.82
CA VAL A 4 43.64 26.89 -25.71
C VAL A 4 42.59 25.91 -26.22
N THR A 5 42.97 24.64 -26.38
CA THR A 5 42.06 23.55 -26.76
C THR A 5 41.15 23.23 -25.57
N ARG A 6 39.85 23.55 -25.70
CA ARG A 6 38.81 23.19 -24.73
C ARG A 6 38.44 21.72 -24.90
N PHE A 7 38.84 20.88 -23.95
CA PHE A 7 38.27 19.54 -23.78
C PHE A 7 36.91 19.68 -23.10
N LEU A 8 35.82 19.49 -23.85
CA LEU A 8 34.46 19.41 -23.30
C LEU A 8 34.22 17.97 -22.83
N LEU A 9 34.39 17.74 -21.54
CA LEU A 9 33.95 16.49 -20.89
C LEU A 9 32.44 16.55 -20.67
N THR A 10 31.74 15.77 -21.48
CA THR A 10 30.34 15.37 -21.30
C THR A 10 30.18 14.61 -19.99
N ALA A 11 29.45 15.17 -19.03
CA ALA A 11 28.91 14.43 -17.90
C ALA A 11 27.41 14.25 -18.10
N GLY A 12 27.00 13.06 -18.55
CA GLY A 12 25.61 12.68 -18.71
C GLY A 12 24.91 12.63 -17.35
N PHE A 13 23.81 13.36 -17.21
CA PHE A 13 22.93 13.22 -16.07
C PHE A 13 22.25 11.84 -16.16
N CYS A 14 22.59 10.95 -15.23
CA CYS A 14 21.82 9.74 -14.97
C CYS A 14 20.42 10.14 -14.52
N VAL A 15 19.45 10.07 -15.44
CA VAL A 15 18.03 10.06 -15.05
C VAL A 15 17.77 8.67 -14.50
N ALA A 16 17.71 8.56 -13.18
CA ALA A 16 17.19 7.39 -12.50
C ALA A 16 15.69 7.32 -12.79
N THR A 17 15.31 6.68 -13.90
CA THR A 17 13.91 6.33 -14.16
C THR A 17 13.53 5.25 -13.18
N ALA A 18 12.51 5.56 -12.37
CA ALA A 18 11.91 4.73 -11.34
C ALA A 18 11.91 3.24 -11.71
N GLN A 19 12.46 2.43 -10.80
CA GLN A 19 12.43 0.98 -10.91
C GLN A 19 10.97 0.54 -11.02
N ALA A 20 10.61 -0.05 -12.16
CA ALA A 20 9.33 -0.72 -12.33
C ALA A 20 9.22 -1.80 -11.24
N PHE A 21 8.17 -1.74 -10.41
CA PHE A 21 7.86 -2.78 -9.44
C PHE A 21 7.42 -4.05 -10.20
N ALA A 22 8.38 -4.82 -10.68
CA ALA A 22 8.17 -6.00 -11.51
C ALA A 22 7.67 -7.24 -10.74
N ASN A 23 7.45 -7.14 -9.42
CA ASN A 23 7.03 -8.26 -8.57
C ASN A 23 5.54 -8.23 -8.16
N GLY A 24 4.72 -7.38 -8.78
CA GLY A 24 3.30 -7.23 -8.39
C GLY A 24 3.11 -6.69 -6.95
N GLN A 25 4.21 -6.23 -6.34
CA GLN A 25 4.24 -5.60 -5.02
C GLN A 25 4.11 -4.08 -5.19
N GLY A 26 3.36 -3.46 -4.30
CA GLY A 26 3.17 -2.02 -4.23
C GLY A 26 3.13 -1.55 -2.78
N SER A 27 3.17 -0.23 -2.61
CA SER A 27 2.99 0.44 -1.33
C SER A 27 1.57 0.96 -1.23
N TYR A 28 0.90 0.62 -0.14
CA TYR A 28 -0.51 0.90 0.08
C TYR A 28 -0.75 1.58 1.41
N VAL A 29 -1.70 2.50 1.46
CA VAL A 29 -2.31 2.91 2.73
C VAL A 29 -3.60 2.13 2.88
N PHE A 30 -3.62 1.19 3.84
CA PHE A 30 -4.81 0.43 4.18
C PHE A 30 -5.63 1.22 5.21
N CYS A 31 -6.88 1.53 4.88
CA CYS A 31 -7.82 2.13 5.83
C CYS A 31 -8.72 1.04 6.39
N ASP A 32 -8.55 0.77 7.68
CA ASP A 32 -9.64 0.28 8.51
C ASP A 32 -10.31 1.48 9.19
N ASN A 33 -11.61 1.65 8.95
CA ASN A 33 -12.40 2.75 9.51
C ASN A 33 -13.03 2.37 10.87
N GLY A 34 -12.68 1.23 11.48
CA GLY A 34 -13.13 0.81 12.81
C GLY A 34 -14.62 0.52 12.95
N LEU A 35 -15.38 0.63 11.86
CA LEU A 35 -16.77 0.22 11.82
C LEU A 35 -16.82 -1.28 12.02
N ARG A 36 -17.40 -1.71 13.15
CA ARG A 36 -17.59 -3.13 13.45
C ARG A 36 -18.35 -3.76 12.30
N CYS A 37 -17.78 -4.82 11.73
CA CYS A 37 -18.41 -5.55 10.65
C CYS A 37 -19.65 -6.28 11.17
N VAL A 38 -20.83 -5.70 10.97
CA VAL A 38 -22.12 -6.31 11.39
C VAL A 38 -22.48 -7.50 10.49
N ALA A 39 -22.15 -7.41 9.21
CA ALA A 39 -22.34 -8.48 8.24
C ALA A 39 -21.19 -8.49 7.23
N ALA A 40 -20.62 -9.67 6.98
CA ALA A 40 -19.61 -9.85 5.94
C ALA A 40 -20.26 -9.96 4.55
N PRO A 41 -19.60 -9.47 3.48
CA PRO A 41 -18.26 -8.88 3.48
C PRO A 41 -18.23 -7.45 4.04
N CYS A 42 -17.20 -7.11 4.81
CA CYS A 42 -17.09 -5.82 5.50
C CYS A 42 -16.83 -4.70 4.47
N PRO A 43 -17.79 -3.78 4.24
CA PRO A 43 -17.69 -2.83 3.13
C PRO A 43 -16.74 -1.66 3.43
N SER A 44 -16.36 -1.49 4.69
CA SER A 44 -15.75 -0.25 5.21
C SER A 44 -14.25 -0.13 5.01
N ASN A 45 -13.59 -1.17 4.48
CA ASN A 45 -12.13 -1.19 4.34
C ASN A 45 -11.72 -0.85 2.91
N SER A 46 -10.61 -0.13 2.77
CA SER A 46 -10.06 0.25 1.47
C SER A 46 -8.53 0.30 1.49
N ALA A 47 -7.91 0.27 0.32
CA ALA A 47 -6.49 0.51 0.16
C ALA A 47 -6.24 1.55 -0.93
N LEU A 48 -5.50 2.61 -0.60
CA LEU A 48 -4.94 3.52 -1.59
C LEU A 48 -3.61 2.97 -2.09
N ASP A 49 -3.51 2.74 -3.38
CA ASP A 49 -2.25 2.46 -4.07
C ASP A 49 -1.46 3.77 -4.24
N LEU A 50 -0.29 3.86 -3.61
CA LEU A 50 0.53 5.08 -3.63
C LEU A 50 1.23 5.31 -4.98
N ALA A 51 1.41 4.27 -5.79
CA ALA A 51 2.02 4.42 -7.11
C ALA A 51 1.03 5.01 -8.12
N THR A 52 -0.24 4.62 -8.02
CA THR A 52 -1.28 5.00 -9.00
C THR A 52 -2.26 6.05 -8.48
N GLY A 53 -2.31 6.29 -7.17
CA GLY A 53 -3.34 7.11 -6.53
C GLY A 53 -4.73 6.46 -6.52
N LYS A 54 -4.84 5.19 -6.91
CA LYS A 54 -6.13 4.49 -7.01
C LYS A 54 -6.62 4.02 -5.64
N LEU A 55 -7.85 4.40 -5.29
CA LEU A 55 -8.54 3.86 -4.12
C LEU A 55 -9.29 2.56 -4.46
N ILE A 56 -8.89 1.45 -3.82
CA ILE A 56 -9.49 0.13 -3.96
C ILE A 56 -10.43 -0.09 -2.77
N LYS A 57 -11.72 -0.35 -3.01
CA LYS A 57 -12.74 -0.53 -1.97
C LYS A 57 -12.97 -2.02 -1.65
N GLY A 58 -13.47 -2.30 -0.45
CA GLY A 58 -13.80 -3.66 0.01
C GLY A 58 -12.58 -4.55 0.21
N VAL A 59 -11.44 -3.95 0.57
CA VAL A 59 -10.16 -4.65 0.70
C VAL A 59 -10.08 -5.31 2.07
N SER A 60 -9.78 -6.61 2.09
CA SER A 60 -9.34 -7.29 3.32
C SER A 60 -7.82 -7.26 3.40
N ILE A 61 -7.23 -7.24 4.60
CA ILE A 61 -5.78 -7.34 4.75
C ILE A 61 -5.40 -8.73 5.28
N ASP A 62 -4.40 -9.34 4.65
CA ASP A 62 -3.74 -10.56 5.09
C ASP A 62 -2.36 -10.18 5.63
N ILE A 63 -2.20 -10.34 6.94
CA ILE A 63 -0.99 -9.99 7.68
C ILE A 63 -0.14 -11.21 8.00
N ASP A 64 -0.49 -12.41 7.52
CA ASP A 64 0.17 -13.65 7.90
C ASP A 64 1.63 -13.68 7.45
N ARG A 65 1.96 -12.95 6.38
CA ARG A 65 3.32 -12.82 5.83
C ARG A 65 4.13 -11.67 6.43
N LEU A 66 3.57 -10.88 7.35
CA LEU A 66 4.33 -9.84 8.04
C LEU A 66 5.41 -10.46 8.94
N PRO A 67 6.61 -9.85 9.01
CA PRO A 67 7.63 -10.18 9.99
C PRO A 67 7.09 -10.06 11.43
N GLN A 68 7.65 -10.84 12.36
CA GLN A 68 7.18 -10.84 13.75
C GLN A 68 7.27 -9.46 14.43
N GLN A 69 8.30 -8.68 14.09
CA GLN A 69 8.46 -7.29 14.56
C GLN A 69 7.31 -6.36 14.12
N ASP A 70 6.70 -6.64 12.96
CA ASP A 70 5.59 -5.87 12.39
C ASP A 70 4.24 -6.39 12.90
N LYS A 71 4.17 -7.65 13.35
CA LYS A 71 3.02 -8.27 14.03
C LYS A 71 2.91 -7.89 15.52
N ALA A 72 3.49 -6.77 15.92
CA ALA A 72 3.41 -6.28 17.29
C ALA A 72 1.95 -6.12 17.77
N LEU A 73 1.74 -6.11 19.09
CA LEU A 73 0.41 -6.05 19.72
C LEU A 73 -0.43 -4.84 19.26
N ASP A 74 0.21 -3.80 18.75
CA ASP A 74 -0.38 -2.56 18.27
C ASP A 74 -0.62 -2.53 16.74
N LEU A 75 -0.47 -3.65 16.03
CA LEU A 75 -0.65 -3.69 14.57
C LEU A 75 -2.06 -3.25 14.16
N SER A 76 -3.09 -3.67 14.89
CA SER A 76 -4.47 -3.21 14.63
C SER A 76 -4.58 -1.69 14.74
N ASP A 77 -3.92 -1.09 15.73
CA ASP A 77 -3.91 0.36 15.93
C ASP A 77 -3.12 1.10 14.86
N LYS A 78 -2.06 0.48 14.32
CA LYS A 78 -1.25 0.99 13.20
C LYS A 78 -1.99 0.94 11.87
N LEU A 79 -2.80 -0.11 11.65
CA LEU A 79 -3.64 -0.23 10.46
C LEU A 79 -4.90 0.64 10.54
N TYR A 80 -5.36 0.94 11.74
CA TYR A 80 -6.50 1.83 11.97
C TYR A 80 -6.26 3.22 11.36
N ALA A 81 -7.22 3.71 10.59
CA ALA A 81 -7.19 5.00 9.91
C ALA A 81 -5.94 5.23 9.03
N GLY A 82 -5.32 4.17 8.51
CA GLY A 82 -4.21 4.26 7.56
C GLY A 82 -2.98 4.96 8.11
N LYS A 83 -2.60 4.74 9.37
CA LYS A 83 -1.42 5.38 9.98
C LYS A 83 -0.09 4.88 9.40
N VAL A 84 -0.07 3.74 8.72
CA VAL A 84 1.15 3.17 8.14
C VAL A 84 1.00 2.87 6.65
N VAL A 85 2.13 2.87 5.96
CA VAL A 85 2.27 2.37 4.59
C VAL A 85 2.67 0.90 4.65
N VAL A 86 1.87 0.07 3.99
CA VAL A 86 2.04 -1.38 3.92
C VAL A 86 2.58 -1.75 2.54
N VAL A 87 3.67 -2.51 2.50
CA VAL A 87 4.14 -3.13 1.27
C VAL A 87 3.46 -4.48 1.11
N GLY A 88 2.96 -4.77 -0.07
CA GLY A 88 2.23 -6.01 -0.33
C GLY A 88 1.76 -6.14 -1.76
N SER A 89 0.87 -7.07 -2.02
CA SER A 89 0.21 -7.26 -3.32
C SER A 89 -1.30 -7.33 -3.15
N ILE A 90 -2.06 -6.88 -4.14
CA ILE A 90 -3.52 -7.08 -4.19
C ILE A 90 -3.82 -8.40 -4.90
N GLU A 91 -4.43 -9.34 -4.17
CA GLU A 91 -4.88 -10.63 -4.68
C GLU A 91 -6.41 -10.70 -4.65
N ASN A 92 -7.05 -11.18 -5.71
CA ASN A 92 -8.49 -11.46 -5.70
C ASN A 92 -8.73 -12.86 -5.16
N ARG A 93 -9.37 -12.98 -4.00
CA ARG A 93 -9.65 -14.27 -3.36
C ARG A 93 -11.14 -14.53 -3.29
N THR A 94 -11.54 -15.76 -3.63
CA THR A 94 -12.92 -16.20 -3.45
C THR A 94 -13.13 -16.74 -2.03
N ARG A 95 -14.13 -16.21 -1.32
CA ARG A 95 -14.55 -16.68 0.00
C ARG A 95 -16.07 -16.81 0.07
N THR A 96 -16.54 -17.71 0.92
CA THR A 96 -17.98 -17.85 1.19
C THR A 96 -18.32 -17.09 2.47
N PHE A 97 -19.25 -16.14 2.37
CA PHE A 97 -19.83 -15.43 3.51
C PHE A 97 -21.34 -15.66 3.49
N ASN A 98 -21.92 -16.08 4.62
CA ASN A 98 -23.37 -16.31 4.76
C ASN A 98 -23.97 -17.18 3.64
N GLY A 99 -23.27 -18.25 3.25
CA GLY A 99 -23.70 -19.17 2.20
C GLY A 99 -23.54 -18.67 0.75
N LYS A 100 -23.07 -17.43 0.55
CA LYS A 100 -22.82 -16.85 -0.79
C LYS A 100 -21.32 -16.72 -1.06
N ARG A 101 -20.90 -16.99 -2.29
CA ARG A 101 -19.52 -16.80 -2.75
C ARG A 101 -19.27 -15.36 -3.17
N TYR A 102 -18.17 -14.78 -2.71
CA TYR A 102 -17.70 -13.45 -3.06
C TYR A 102 -16.24 -13.51 -3.48
N THR A 103 -15.89 -12.83 -4.56
CA THR A 103 -14.49 -12.57 -4.94
C THR A 103 -14.15 -11.16 -4.51
N LEU A 104 -13.22 -11.02 -3.57
CA LEU A 104 -12.86 -9.74 -2.96
C LEU A 104 -11.35 -9.50 -3.10
N PRO A 105 -10.92 -8.24 -3.16
CA PRO A 105 -9.50 -7.89 -3.12
C PRO A 105 -8.94 -8.08 -1.71
N TRP A 106 -7.76 -8.68 -1.63
CA TRP A 106 -6.99 -8.90 -0.41
C TRP A 106 -5.62 -8.26 -0.57
N LEU A 107 -5.26 -7.35 0.34
CA LEU A 107 -3.91 -6.84 0.45
C LEU A 107 -3.08 -7.84 1.26
N VAL A 108 -2.21 -8.56 0.57
CA VAL A 108 -1.26 -9.49 1.20
C VAL A 108 -0.03 -8.71 1.63
N ALA A 109 0.00 -8.36 2.91
CA ALA A 109 1.02 -7.54 3.52
C ALA A 109 2.30 -8.35 3.79
N ILE A 110 3.44 -7.83 3.37
CA ILE A 110 4.76 -8.46 3.55
C ILE A 110 5.72 -7.62 4.39
N SER A 111 5.48 -6.31 4.53
CA SER A 111 6.20 -5.45 5.48
C SER A 111 5.45 -4.16 5.73
N ILE A 112 5.83 -3.48 6.82
CA ILE A 112 5.46 -2.08 7.06
C ILE A 112 6.64 -1.20 6.63
N GLU A 113 6.39 -0.28 5.70
CA GLU A 113 7.44 0.58 5.14
C GLU A 113 7.77 1.74 6.08
N ARG A 114 6.73 2.47 6.52
CA ARG A 114 6.84 3.72 7.29
C ARG A 114 5.48 4.17 7.80
N ALA A 115 5.48 5.23 8.61
CA ALA A 115 4.26 5.99 8.87
C ALA A 115 3.74 6.65 7.58
N ALA A 116 2.41 6.66 7.42
CA ALA A 116 1.73 7.36 6.34
C ALA A 116 1.67 8.86 6.61
N LYS A 117 1.82 9.66 5.57
CA LYS A 117 1.66 11.11 5.61
C LYS A 117 0.17 11.46 5.74
N ASP A 118 -0.13 12.64 6.28
CA ASP A 118 -1.50 13.14 6.38
C ASP A 118 -2.21 13.16 5.02
N SER A 119 -1.50 13.56 3.96
CA SER A 119 -2.04 13.59 2.59
C SER A 119 -2.34 12.19 2.03
N GLU A 120 -1.62 11.17 2.49
CA GLU A 120 -1.80 9.78 2.02
C GLU A 120 -2.99 9.12 2.72
N ARG A 121 -3.23 9.45 3.99
CA ARG A 121 -4.33 8.90 4.79
C ARG A 121 -5.58 9.77 4.85
N GLY A 122 -5.63 10.89 4.14
CA GLY A 122 -6.79 11.80 4.15
C GLY A 122 -8.11 11.16 3.68
N HIS A 123 -8.02 10.05 2.94
CA HIS A 123 -9.17 9.25 2.53
C HIS A 123 -9.61 8.24 3.60
N CYS A 124 -8.76 7.95 4.58
CA CYS A 124 -9.07 7.13 5.74
C CYS A 124 -9.80 8.00 6.78
N SER A 125 -11.09 8.22 6.58
CA SER A 125 -11.94 8.81 7.61
C SER A 125 -13.22 8.00 7.78
N SER A 126 -13.34 7.29 8.91
CA SER A 126 -14.57 7.38 9.68
C SER A 126 -14.49 8.72 10.41
N ARG A 127 -15.45 9.63 10.20
CA ARG A 127 -15.57 10.80 11.06
C ARG A 127 -15.58 10.42 12.53
#